data_AF-A0A4Q6X9A3-F1
#
_entry.id   AF-A0A4Q6X9A3-F1
#
_cell.length_a   1.000
_cell.length_b   1.000
_cell.length_c   1.000
_cell.angle_alpha   90.00
_cell.angle_beta   90.00
_cell.angle_gamma   90.00
#
_symmetry.space_group_name_H-M   'P 1'
#
loop_
_entity.id
_entity.type
_entity.pdbx_description
1 polymer ?
#
loop_
_entity_poly.entity_id
_entity_poly.type
_entity_poly.pdbx_seq_one_letter_code
_entity_poly.pdbx_strand_id
1 'polypeptide(L)'
;MEIKTITLPTRQIEVEVYTPTQSTEKLPAILLLHELYGVIDAYREDAQDLADRGYLVYVPNLYSGGVVKYCIRAMVAKAGRSNAADSDVNKEIHVLLDALKVDPRSNGRLGMLGQCLTGGYVIQMAKREDMLAPVVYHHSLGIEGAGVPKTESLDEIRLLQGHWSDQFDPFCPAKKRNKLIEQLGDRVEAYTYPMPHGFRTVSRDRPESALVWQRTVEFFDRELKQKVI
;
A
#
# COMPACT_ATOMS: atom_id res chain seq x y z
N MET A 1 -4.79 -11.54 16.19
CA MET A 1 -4.53 -11.84 14.77
C MET A 1 -5.14 -13.19 14.43
N GLU A 2 -5.80 -13.28 13.27
CA GLU A 2 -6.24 -14.53 12.65
C GLU A 2 -5.59 -14.67 11.26
N ILE A 3 -5.49 -15.87 10.72
CA ILE A 3 -5.01 -16.10 9.35
C ILE A 3 -6.18 -16.57 8.49
N LYS A 4 -6.37 -15.94 7.34
CA LYS A 4 -7.34 -16.35 6.32
C LYS A 4 -6.62 -16.76 5.04
N THR A 5 -7.19 -17.73 4.33
CA THR A 5 -6.76 -18.04 2.97
C THR A 5 -7.76 -17.45 1.98
N ILE A 6 -7.27 -16.62 1.06
CA ILE A 6 -8.08 -16.02 -0.01
C ILE A 6 -7.70 -16.69 -1.34
N THR A 7 -8.70 -17.11 -2.11
CA THR A 7 -8.51 -17.62 -3.46
C THR A 7 -8.39 -16.45 -4.44
N LEU A 8 -7.22 -16.32 -5.06
CA LEU A 8 -6.93 -15.39 -6.14
C LEU A 8 -7.04 -16.09 -7.49
N PRO A 9 -7.07 -15.37 -8.63
CA PRO A 9 -7.23 -15.98 -9.95
C PRO A 9 -6.18 -17.03 -10.32
N THR A 10 -4.96 -16.91 -9.78
CA THR A 10 -3.84 -17.78 -10.14
C THR A 10 -3.28 -18.62 -8.99
N ARG A 11 -3.70 -18.35 -7.75
CA ARG A 11 -3.16 -18.99 -6.54
C ARG A 11 -4.05 -18.74 -5.32
N GLN A 12 -3.73 -19.39 -4.22
CA GLN A 12 -4.22 -18.99 -2.90
C GLN A 12 -3.17 -18.12 -2.19
N ILE A 13 -3.64 -17.21 -1.35
CA ILE A 13 -2.79 -16.33 -0.53
C ILE A 13 -3.22 -16.39 0.93
N GLU A 14 -2.24 -16.42 1.82
CA GLU A 14 -2.46 -16.26 3.26
C GLU A 14 -2.52 -14.77 3.59
N VAL A 15 -3.49 -14.39 4.40
CA VAL A 15 -3.71 -13.03 4.85
C VAL A 15 -3.77 -13.04 6.36
N GLU A 16 -2.83 -12.36 7.02
CA GLU A 16 -2.94 -12.08 8.43
C GLU A 16 -3.96 -10.95 8.61
N VAL A 17 -4.96 -11.17 9.47
CA VAL A 17 -6.04 -10.24 9.73
C VAL A 17 -5.95 -9.73 11.15
N TYR A 18 -5.97 -8.41 11.28
CA TYR A 18 -5.92 -7.69 12.54
C TYR A 18 -7.21 -6.89 12.71
N THR A 19 -7.78 -6.96 13.91
CA THR A 19 -9.03 -6.31 14.30
C THR A 19 -8.93 -5.92 15.76
N PRO A 20 -9.59 -4.84 16.22
CA PRO A 20 -9.73 -4.53 17.64
C PRO A 20 -10.27 -5.73 18.41
N THR A 21 -9.80 -5.94 19.64
CA THR A 21 -10.21 -7.06 20.50
C THR A 21 -11.71 -7.07 20.80
N GLN A 22 -12.35 -5.90 20.83
CA GLN A 22 -13.78 -5.74 21.03
C GLN A 22 -14.28 -4.61 20.12
N SER A 23 -14.86 -4.96 18.97
CA SER A 23 -15.65 -4.04 18.17
C SER A 23 -17.02 -4.64 17.87
N THR A 24 -18.07 -3.91 18.22
CA THR A 24 -19.44 -4.22 17.80
C THR A 24 -19.84 -3.46 16.54
N GLU A 25 -19.01 -2.52 16.08
CA GLU A 25 -19.25 -1.70 14.90
C GLU A 25 -18.42 -2.15 13.71
N LYS A 26 -18.94 -1.84 12.51
CA LYS A 26 -18.21 -2.02 11.25
C LYS A 26 -17.11 -0.96 11.13
N LEU A 27 -15.91 -1.41 10.77
CA LEU A 27 -14.68 -0.64 10.80
C LEU A 27 -14.26 -0.17 9.39
N PRO A 28 -13.61 0.99 9.26
CA PRO A 28 -12.83 1.27 8.07
C PRO A 28 -11.72 0.23 7.91
N ALA A 29 -11.38 -0.09 6.66
CA ALA A 29 -10.53 -1.22 6.36
C ALA A 29 -9.28 -0.81 5.58
N ILE A 30 -8.12 -1.37 5.95
CA ILE A 30 -6.82 -1.05 5.37
C ILE A 30 -6.18 -2.32 4.81
N LEU A 31 -5.75 -2.27 3.55
CA LEU A 31 -4.84 -3.28 3.00
C LEU A 31 -3.39 -2.82 3.19
N LEU A 32 -2.66 -3.49 4.09
CA LEU A 32 -1.26 -3.19 4.39
C LEU A 32 -0.35 -4.15 3.63
N LEU A 33 0.30 -3.67 2.58
CA LEU A 33 1.25 -4.46 1.80
C LEU A 33 2.67 -4.40 2.39
N HIS A 34 3.27 -5.57 2.56
CA HIS A 34 4.68 -5.69 2.92
C HIS A 34 5.61 -5.26 1.76
N GLU A 35 6.90 -5.15 2.04
CA GLU A 35 7.93 -4.89 1.02
C GLU A 35 8.77 -6.14 0.67
N LEU A 36 9.99 -5.96 0.16
CA LEU A 36 10.92 -7.01 -0.24
C LEU A 36 11.13 -8.13 0.82
N TYR A 37 11.00 -7.82 2.11
CA TYR A 37 11.27 -8.78 3.18
C TYR A 37 10.10 -9.72 3.52
N GLY A 38 8.95 -9.56 2.88
CA GLY A 38 7.74 -10.31 3.26
C GLY A 38 7.09 -9.75 4.53
N VAL A 39 6.16 -10.51 5.10
CA VAL A 39 5.47 -10.16 6.35
C VAL A 39 6.39 -10.43 7.54
N ILE A 40 7.23 -9.44 7.86
CA ILE A 40 8.09 -9.42 9.05
C ILE A 40 7.41 -8.71 10.22
N ASP A 41 7.99 -8.80 11.41
CA ASP A 41 7.41 -8.27 12.65
C ASP A 41 7.10 -6.76 12.57
N ALA A 42 7.91 -5.97 11.89
CA ALA A 42 7.63 -4.55 11.66
C ALA A 42 6.26 -4.29 10.99
N TYR A 43 5.82 -5.16 10.05
CA TYR A 43 4.51 -5.05 9.43
C TYR A 43 3.38 -5.55 10.35
N ARG A 44 3.67 -6.53 11.20
CA ARG A 44 2.72 -7.03 12.20
C ARG A 44 2.47 -6.00 13.28
N GLU A 45 3.53 -5.31 13.73
CA GLU A 45 3.44 -4.16 14.63
C GLU A 45 2.63 -3.02 14.02
N ASP A 46 2.90 -2.64 12.77
CA ASP A 46 2.13 -1.60 12.08
C ASP A 46 0.66 -2.01 11.90
N ALA A 47 0.38 -3.28 11.60
CA ALA A 47 -0.97 -3.81 11.50
C ALA A 47 -1.69 -3.83 12.85
N GLN A 48 -0.99 -4.19 13.92
CA GLN A 48 -1.53 -4.20 15.28
C GLN A 48 -1.80 -2.77 15.76
N ASP A 49 -0.90 -1.80 15.54
CA ASP A 49 -1.14 -0.39 15.88
C ASP A 49 -2.37 0.17 15.13
N LEU A 50 -2.51 -0.14 13.83
CA LEU A 50 -3.72 0.22 13.09
C LEU A 50 -4.98 -0.47 13.66
N ALA A 51 -4.91 -1.76 14.00
CA ALA A 51 -6.05 -2.45 14.61
C ALA A 51 -6.42 -1.85 15.97
N ASP A 52 -5.45 -1.50 16.81
CA ASP A 52 -5.67 -0.85 18.11
C ASP A 52 -6.30 0.54 17.95
N ARG A 53 -6.10 1.19 16.79
CA ARG A 53 -6.73 2.46 16.41
C ARG A 53 -8.12 2.30 15.79
N GLY A 54 -8.68 1.09 15.72
CA GLY A 54 -10.04 0.89 15.20
C GLY A 54 -10.12 0.63 13.69
N TYR A 55 -9.08 0.05 13.08
CA TYR A 55 -9.12 -0.40 11.69
C TYR A 55 -9.25 -1.92 11.59
N LEU A 56 -9.96 -2.40 10.56
CA LEU A 56 -9.80 -3.76 10.07
C LEU A 56 -8.59 -3.79 9.13
N VAL A 57 -7.57 -4.60 9.42
CA VAL A 57 -6.34 -4.61 8.62
C VAL A 57 -6.11 -5.98 8.02
N TYR A 58 -5.91 -6.02 6.70
CA TYR A 58 -5.44 -7.20 5.99
C TYR A 58 -3.96 -7.02 5.63
N VAL A 59 -3.14 -7.99 6.01
CA VAL A 59 -1.72 -8.09 5.65
C VAL A 59 -1.53 -9.33 4.78
N PRO A 60 -1.69 -9.23 3.45
CA PRO A 60 -1.53 -10.35 2.55
C PRO A 60 -0.06 -10.73 2.43
N ASN A 61 0.26 -12.02 2.60
CA ASN A 61 1.57 -12.57 2.31
C ASN A 61 1.73 -12.74 0.79
N LEU A 62 2.20 -11.71 0.09
CA LEU A 62 2.38 -11.77 -1.37
C LEU A 62 3.35 -12.88 -1.79
N TYR A 63 4.12 -13.46 -0.87
CA TYR A 63 5.01 -14.59 -1.12
C TYR A 63 4.37 -15.97 -0.89
N SER A 64 3.07 -16.06 -0.57
CA SER A 64 2.37 -17.36 -0.52
C SER A 64 2.53 -18.15 -1.82
N GLY A 65 2.93 -19.41 -1.74
CA GLY A 65 3.27 -20.24 -2.90
C GLY A 65 4.71 -20.06 -3.42
N GLY A 66 5.52 -19.21 -2.77
CA GLY A 66 6.98 -19.13 -2.90
C GLY A 66 7.50 -17.78 -3.38
N VAL A 67 8.49 -17.24 -2.64
CA VAL A 67 9.18 -15.96 -2.94
C VAL A 67 9.70 -15.92 -4.38
N VAL A 68 10.33 -17.01 -4.84
CA VAL A 68 10.89 -17.08 -6.20
C VAL A 68 9.81 -16.88 -7.27
N LYS A 69 8.65 -17.53 -7.12
CA LYS A 69 7.54 -17.39 -8.09
C LYS A 69 7.01 -15.96 -8.12
N TYR A 70 6.88 -15.32 -6.95
CA TYR A 70 6.50 -13.92 -6.88
C TYR A 70 7.54 -13.04 -7.56
N CYS A 71 8.82 -13.19 -7.24
CA CYS A 71 9.90 -12.39 -7.83
C CYS A 71 9.92 -12.50 -9.36
N ILE A 72 9.70 -13.69 -9.91
CA ILE A 72 9.58 -13.87 -11.37
C ILE A 72 8.43 -13.03 -11.93
N ARG A 73 7.24 -13.09 -11.32
CA ARG A 73 6.04 -12.37 -11.81
C ARG A 73 6.13 -10.86 -11.63
N ALA A 74 6.61 -10.40 -10.48
CA ALA A 74 6.60 -9.00 -10.09
C ALA A 74 7.86 -8.23 -10.54
N MET A 75 9.03 -8.87 -10.51
CA MET A 75 10.32 -8.20 -10.72
C MET A 75 11.04 -8.64 -12.00
N VAL A 76 10.76 -9.80 -12.57
CA VAL A 76 11.43 -10.27 -13.81
C VAL A 76 10.55 -10.01 -15.03
N ALA A 77 9.27 -10.37 -14.97
CA ALA A 77 8.33 -10.17 -16.06
C ALA A 77 8.13 -8.67 -16.37
N LYS A 78 8.05 -8.33 -17.66
CA LYS A 78 7.88 -6.93 -18.10
C LYS A 78 6.63 -6.28 -17.50
N ALA A 79 5.48 -6.97 -17.56
CA ALA A 79 4.21 -6.46 -17.05
C ALA A 79 4.24 -6.17 -15.53
N GLY A 80 4.91 -7.02 -14.75
CA GLY A 80 5.11 -6.79 -13.32
C GLY A 80 6.01 -5.59 -13.05
N ARG A 81 7.16 -5.51 -13.74
CA ARG A 81 8.10 -4.37 -13.60
C ARG A 81 7.53 -3.04 -14.05
N SER A 82 6.73 -3.03 -15.12
CA SER A 82 6.06 -1.83 -15.61
C SER A 82 4.93 -1.39 -14.70
N ASN A 83 4.50 -2.25 -13.77
CA ASN A 83 3.33 -2.04 -12.92
C ASN A 83 2.09 -1.73 -13.77
N ALA A 84 1.84 -2.51 -14.83
CA ALA A 84 0.67 -2.31 -15.68
C ALA A 84 -0.61 -2.68 -14.93
N ALA A 85 -1.71 -1.96 -15.19
CA ALA A 85 -2.99 -2.17 -14.53
C ALA A 85 -3.52 -3.60 -14.73
N ASP A 86 -3.25 -4.20 -15.89
CA ASP A 86 -3.64 -5.55 -16.25
C ASP A 86 -2.66 -6.66 -15.78
N SER A 87 -1.58 -6.29 -15.09
CA SER A 87 -0.65 -7.27 -14.54
C SER A 87 -1.34 -8.19 -13.53
N ASP A 88 -0.91 -9.45 -13.46
CA ASP A 88 -1.55 -10.41 -12.57
C ASP A 88 -1.52 -9.95 -11.10
N VAL A 89 -0.46 -9.26 -10.66
CA VAL A 89 -0.35 -8.78 -9.27
C VAL A 89 -1.36 -7.68 -8.99
N ASN A 90 -1.59 -6.74 -9.91
CA ASN A 90 -2.64 -5.73 -9.74
C ASN A 90 -4.05 -6.35 -9.73
N LYS A 91 -4.30 -7.36 -10.57
CA LYS A 91 -5.55 -8.15 -10.53
C LYS A 91 -5.74 -8.87 -9.19
N GLU A 92 -4.68 -9.45 -8.64
CA GLU A 92 -4.70 -10.07 -7.31
C GLU A 92 -5.01 -9.05 -6.20
N ILE A 93 -4.42 -7.86 -6.26
CA ILE A 93 -4.65 -6.79 -5.26
C ILE A 93 -6.09 -6.26 -5.34
N HIS A 94 -6.67 -6.15 -6.54
CA HIS A 94 -8.10 -5.86 -6.67
C HIS A 94 -8.97 -6.88 -5.93
N VAL A 95 -8.71 -8.18 -6.11
CA VAL A 95 -9.45 -9.25 -5.41
C VAL A 95 -9.27 -9.15 -3.89
N LEU A 96 -8.08 -8.81 -3.41
CA LEU A 96 -7.82 -8.60 -1.98
C LEU A 96 -8.60 -7.41 -1.41
N LEU A 97 -8.65 -6.28 -2.12
CA LEU A 97 -9.43 -5.12 -1.73
C LEU A 97 -10.93 -5.40 -1.76
N ASP A 98 -11.41 -6.13 -2.76
CA ASP A 98 -12.82 -6.51 -2.86
C ASP A 98 -13.22 -7.45 -1.72
N ALA A 99 -12.36 -8.43 -1.39
CA ALA A 99 -12.54 -9.33 -0.25
C ALA A 99 -12.52 -8.57 1.10
N LEU A 100 -11.64 -7.57 1.23
CA LEU A 100 -11.57 -6.71 2.42
C LEU A 100 -12.82 -5.83 2.55
N LYS A 101 -13.33 -5.30 1.44
CA LYS A 101 -14.52 -4.43 1.41
C LYS A 101 -15.78 -5.17 1.87
N VAL A 102 -15.93 -6.44 1.48
CA VAL A 102 -17.11 -7.25 1.81
C VAL A 102 -16.95 -8.07 3.10
N ASP A 103 -15.81 -7.97 3.80
CA ASP A 103 -15.68 -8.60 5.13
C ASP A 103 -16.81 -8.07 6.03
N PRO A 104 -17.55 -8.92 6.76
CA PRO A 104 -18.66 -8.48 7.60
C PRO A 104 -18.31 -7.41 8.63
N ARG A 105 -17.03 -7.32 9.02
CA ARG A 105 -16.50 -6.31 9.95
C ARG A 105 -16.15 -4.99 9.25
N SER A 106 -16.15 -4.93 7.92
CA SER A 106 -15.84 -3.73 7.15
C SER A 106 -17.08 -2.84 6.97
N ASN A 107 -16.90 -1.53 7.08
CA ASN A 107 -17.91 -0.53 6.72
C ASN A 107 -17.84 -0.12 5.24
N GLY A 108 -16.95 -0.74 4.46
CA GLY A 108 -16.78 -0.51 3.02
C GLY A 108 -15.83 0.64 2.65
N ARG A 109 -15.30 1.38 3.63
CA ARG A 109 -14.30 2.45 3.40
C ARG A 109 -12.91 1.83 3.34
N LEU A 110 -12.19 2.05 2.24
CA LEU A 110 -10.90 1.43 1.98
C LEU A 110 -9.75 2.43 2.03
N GLY A 111 -8.72 2.06 2.76
CA GLY A 111 -7.37 2.60 2.64
C GLY A 111 -6.37 1.52 2.21
N MET A 112 -5.19 1.95 1.81
CA MET A 112 -4.11 1.05 1.42
C MET A 112 -2.76 1.68 1.73
N LEU A 113 -1.82 0.88 2.24
CA LEU A 113 -0.44 1.27 2.44
C LEU A 113 0.48 0.27 1.75
N GLY A 114 1.49 0.76 1.03
CA GLY A 114 2.52 -0.06 0.42
C GLY A 114 3.87 0.67 0.37
N GLN A 115 4.94 -0.12 0.46
CA GLN A 115 6.32 0.38 0.54
C GLN A 115 7.22 -0.28 -0.48
N CYS A 116 8.16 0.48 -1.07
CA CYS A 116 9.22 -0.05 -1.93
C CYS A 116 8.63 -0.86 -3.10
N LEU A 117 8.78 -2.18 -3.03
CA LEU A 117 8.24 -3.17 -3.95
C LEU A 117 6.75 -2.94 -4.23
N THR A 118 5.97 -2.68 -3.19
CA THR A 118 4.51 -2.62 -3.27
C THR A 118 3.95 -1.20 -3.39
N GLY A 119 4.79 -0.17 -3.23
CA GLY A 119 4.38 1.23 -3.38
C GLY A 119 3.81 1.54 -4.77
N GLY A 120 4.31 0.87 -5.82
CA GLY A 120 3.74 1.01 -7.17
C GLY A 120 2.30 0.52 -7.27
N TYR A 121 1.95 -0.57 -6.57
CA TYR A 121 0.58 -1.09 -6.61
C TYR A 121 -0.42 -0.16 -5.94
N VAL A 122 0.00 0.59 -4.91
CA VAL A 122 -0.85 1.63 -4.32
C VAL A 122 -1.19 2.71 -5.34
N ILE A 123 -0.24 3.12 -6.19
CA ILE A 123 -0.51 4.10 -7.26
C ILE A 123 -1.59 3.57 -8.22
N GLN A 124 -1.58 2.28 -8.53
CA GLN A 124 -2.63 1.68 -9.36
C GLN A 124 -3.96 1.61 -8.63
N MET A 125 -3.96 1.19 -7.36
CA MET A 125 -5.20 1.07 -6.58
C MET A 125 -5.79 2.42 -6.20
N ALA A 126 -5.00 3.50 -6.18
CA ALA A 126 -5.48 4.86 -6.00
C ALA A 126 -6.41 5.35 -7.12
N LYS A 127 -6.41 4.66 -8.27
CA LYS A 127 -7.35 4.92 -9.39
C LYS A 127 -8.75 4.33 -9.14
N ARG A 128 -8.91 3.47 -8.13
CA ARG A 128 -10.23 2.92 -7.79
C ARG A 128 -11.09 4.02 -7.18
N GLU A 129 -12.35 4.07 -7.61
CA GLU A 129 -13.33 5.02 -7.06
C GLU A 129 -13.59 4.85 -5.55
N ASP A 130 -13.46 3.63 -5.05
CA ASP A 130 -13.69 3.29 -3.64
C ASP A 130 -12.42 3.32 -2.77
N MET A 131 -11.28 3.73 -3.33
CA MET A 131 -10.05 3.95 -2.57
C MET A 131 -10.04 5.36 -2.01
N LEU A 132 -10.25 5.49 -0.70
CA LEU A 132 -10.35 6.80 -0.03
C LEU A 132 -9.01 7.28 0.52
N ALA A 133 -8.15 6.35 0.94
CA ALA A 133 -6.89 6.69 1.58
C ALA A 133 -5.71 5.83 1.08
N PRO A 134 -5.17 6.13 -0.11
CA PRO A 134 -3.96 5.46 -0.60
C PRO A 134 -2.70 6.15 -0.07
N VAL A 135 -1.77 5.38 0.50
CA VAL A 135 -0.50 5.84 1.07
C VAL A 135 0.67 5.09 0.43
N VAL A 136 1.59 5.85 -0.17
CA VAL A 136 2.80 5.32 -0.82
C VAL A 136 4.02 5.72 -0.02
N TYR A 137 4.79 4.73 0.42
CA TYR A 137 6.19 4.93 0.82
C TYR A 137 7.07 4.51 -0.35
N HIS A 138 7.72 5.46 -1.02
CA HIS A 138 8.69 5.26 -2.11
C HIS A 138 8.44 4.05 -3.05
N HIS A 139 7.98 4.29 -4.27
CA HIS A 139 7.59 3.21 -5.19
C HIS A 139 8.76 2.71 -6.07
N SER A 140 9.15 1.45 -5.88
CA SER A 140 10.27 0.81 -6.60
C SER A 140 9.85 0.23 -7.95
N LEU A 141 8.72 -0.49 -8.00
CA LEU A 141 8.13 -0.97 -9.26
C LEU A 141 7.48 0.17 -10.07
N GLY A 142 7.16 -0.11 -11.33
CA GLY A 142 6.75 0.90 -12.30
C GLY A 142 7.95 1.66 -12.82
N ILE A 143 8.87 0.96 -13.50
CA ILE A 143 10.16 1.51 -13.97
C ILE A 143 10.00 2.60 -15.06
N GLU A 144 8.79 2.80 -15.56
CA GLU A 144 8.44 3.82 -16.55
C GLU A 144 7.55 4.90 -15.93
N GLY A 145 7.38 5.99 -16.68
CA GLY A 145 6.39 7.02 -16.34
C GLY A 145 6.56 7.60 -14.93
N ALA A 146 5.44 7.71 -14.24
CA ALA A 146 5.32 8.16 -12.85
C ALA A 146 5.13 6.97 -11.87
N GLY A 147 5.59 5.77 -12.22
CA GLY A 147 5.30 4.55 -11.47
C GLY A 147 4.22 3.64 -12.09
N VAL A 148 3.74 4.00 -13.28
CA VAL A 148 2.83 3.22 -14.15
C VAL A 148 3.28 3.36 -15.61
N PRO A 149 2.84 2.49 -16.55
CA PRO A 149 3.15 2.64 -17.97
C PRO A 149 2.74 4.01 -18.50
N LYS A 150 3.52 4.59 -19.43
CA LYS A 150 3.25 5.92 -19.99
C LYS A 150 1.91 6.01 -20.76
N THR A 151 1.36 4.87 -21.15
CA THR A 151 0.06 4.75 -21.85
C THR A 151 -1.12 4.78 -20.90
N GLU A 152 -0.90 4.70 -19.59
CA GLU A 152 -1.95 4.76 -18.58
C GLU A 152 -2.03 6.17 -17.98
N SER A 153 -3.26 6.66 -17.81
CA SER A 153 -3.50 7.94 -17.11
C SER A 153 -3.41 7.79 -15.59
N LEU A 154 -3.24 8.92 -14.93
CA LEU A 154 -3.35 9.09 -13.48
C LEU A 154 -4.55 9.96 -13.10
N ASP A 155 -5.40 10.35 -14.06
CA ASP A 155 -6.50 11.30 -13.84
C ASP A 155 -7.55 10.78 -12.85
N GLU A 156 -7.68 9.47 -12.74
CA GLU A 156 -8.59 8.81 -11.81
C GLU A 156 -8.11 8.87 -10.35
N ILE A 157 -6.83 9.19 -10.10
CA ILE A 157 -6.30 9.36 -8.74
C ILE A 157 -6.82 10.68 -8.18
N ARG A 158 -7.73 10.62 -7.22
CA ARG A 158 -8.35 11.82 -6.61
C ARG A 158 -7.54 12.37 -5.44
N LEU A 159 -6.87 11.49 -4.71
CA LEU A 159 -6.07 11.80 -3.52
C LEU A 159 -4.99 10.74 -3.34
N LEU A 160 -3.81 11.14 -2.86
CA LEU A 160 -2.70 10.25 -2.52
C LEU A 160 -1.87 10.90 -1.41
N GLN A 161 -1.45 10.14 -0.40
CA GLN A 161 -0.36 10.57 0.48
C GLN A 161 0.93 9.86 0.10
N GLY A 162 2.01 10.62 -0.04
CA GLY A 162 3.28 10.11 -0.52
C GLY A 162 4.45 10.49 0.38
N HIS A 163 5.31 9.51 0.69
CA HIS A 163 6.49 9.69 1.52
C HIS A 163 7.73 9.15 0.81
N TRP A 164 8.78 9.98 0.71
CA TRP A 164 10.00 9.62 -0.01
C TRP A 164 11.27 10.06 0.71
N SER A 165 12.37 9.35 0.44
CA SER A 165 13.71 9.80 0.83
C SER A 165 14.11 11.03 0.02
N ASP A 166 14.71 12.04 0.65
CA ASP A 166 15.44 13.10 -0.08
C ASP A 166 16.91 12.74 -0.36
N GLN A 167 17.39 11.61 0.19
CA GLN A 167 18.73 11.08 -0.05
C GLN A 167 18.79 10.29 -1.36
N PHE A 168 19.98 9.82 -1.71
CA PHE A 168 20.15 8.94 -2.87
C PHE A 168 19.40 7.62 -2.67
N ASP A 169 18.34 7.43 -3.47
CA ASP A 169 17.50 6.25 -3.46
C ASP A 169 17.52 5.58 -4.85
N PRO A 170 18.27 4.47 -5.02
CA PRO A 170 18.36 3.79 -6.31
C PRO A 170 17.06 3.07 -6.69
N PHE A 171 16.19 2.77 -5.73
CA PHE A 171 14.94 2.07 -5.98
C PHE A 171 13.81 3.03 -6.35
N CYS A 172 13.79 4.23 -5.76
CA CYS A 172 12.87 5.31 -6.11
C CYS A 172 13.63 6.62 -6.39
N PRO A 173 14.30 6.75 -7.55
CA PRO A 173 15.06 7.95 -7.87
C PRO A 173 14.20 9.22 -7.83
N ALA A 174 14.77 10.34 -7.36
CA ALA A 174 14.08 11.62 -7.23
C ALA A 174 13.31 12.05 -8.49
N LYS A 175 13.87 11.80 -9.68
CA LYS A 175 13.19 12.09 -10.96
C LYS A 175 11.86 11.35 -11.12
N LYS A 176 11.78 10.10 -10.65
CA LYS A 176 10.58 9.26 -10.73
C LYS A 176 9.50 9.80 -9.79
N ARG A 177 9.87 10.05 -8.52
CA ARG A 177 9.00 10.70 -7.52
C ARG A 177 8.49 12.05 -8.03
N ASN A 178 9.40 12.94 -8.43
CA ASN A 178 9.04 14.30 -8.81
C ASN A 178 8.07 14.31 -10.00
N LYS A 179 8.21 13.37 -10.94
CA LYS A 179 7.26 13.21 -12.04
C LYS A 179 5.86 12.80 -11.57
N LEU A 180 5.75 11.91 -10.59
CA LEU A 180 4.45 11.57 -10.00
C LEU A 180 3.83 12.79 -9.29
N ILE A 181 4.64 13.51 -8.52
CA ILE A 181 4.19 14.73 -7.82
C ILE A 181 3.70 15.79 -8.82
N GLU A 182 4.47 16.04 -9.88
CA GLU A 182 4.11 17.00 -10.93
C GLU A 182 2.80 16.62 -11.64
N GLN A 183 2.60 15.34 -11.96
CA GLN A 183 1.38 14.88 -12.63
C GLN A 183 0.14 14.87 -11.73
N LEU A 184 0.30 14.63 -10.43
CA LEU A 184 -0.82 14.64 -9.49
C LEU A 184 -1.18 16.06 -9.03
N GLY A 185 -0.21 16.97 -8.91
CA GLY A 185 -0.44 18.34 -8.48
C GLY A 185 -0.98 18.40 -7.05
N ASP A 186 -2.12 19.04 -6.86
CA ASP A 186 -2.82 19.16 -5.57
C ASP A 186 -3.46 17.86 -5.08
N ARG A 187 -3.56 16.84 -5.95
CA ARG A 187 -4.09 15.51 -5.61
C ARG A 187 -3.11 14.64 -4.81
N VAL A 188 -1.90 15.14 -4.51
CA VAL A 188 -0.92 14.42 -3.70
C VAL A 188 -0.40 15.26 -2.52
N GLU A 189 -0.53 14.72 -1.32
CA GLU A 189 0.19 15.19 -0.14
C GLU A 189 1.59 14.59 -0.12
N ALA A 190 2.55 15.33 -0.67
CA ALA A 190 3.91 14.84 -0.85
C ALA A 190 4.86 15.29 0.26
N TYR A 191 5.52 14.33 0.91
CA TYR A 191 6.52 14.57 1.96
C TYR A 191 7.86 13.92 1.61
N THR A 192 8.95 14.63 1.89
CA THR A 192 10.32 14.11 1.79
C THR A 192 11.03 14.15 3.14
N TYR A 193 11.96 13.22 3.36
CA TYR A 193 12.65 13.04 4.64
C TYR A 193 14.15 12.80 4.45
N PRO A 194 15.01 13.34 5.34
CA PRO A 194 16.46 13.10 5.37
C PRO A 194 16.82 11.71 5.91
N MET A 195 16.15 10.69 5.39
CA MET A 195 16.17 9.31 5.85
C MET A 195 16.30 8.37 4.65
N PRO A 196 17.14 7.32 4.69
CA PRO A 196 17.26 6.36 3.61
C PRO A 196 15.97 5.55 3.37
N HIS A 197 15.93 4.82 2.27
CA HIS A 197 14.81 3.94 1.87
C HIS A 197 14.40 2.95 2.99
N GLY A 198 13.20 2.41 2.91
CA GLY A 198 12.68 1.40 3.84
C GLY A 198 12.19 2.02 5.15
N PHE A 199 11.29 3.00 5.06
CA PHE A 199 10.84 3.81 6.19
C PHE A 199 10.27 2.99 7.36
N ARG A 200 9.55 1.91 7.08
CA ARG A 200 9.00 1.01 8.11
C ARG A 200 9.83 -0.26 8.36
N THR A 201 11.02 -0.36 7.78
CA THR A 201 11.90 -1.54 7.90
C THR A 201 13.31 -1.11 8.31
N VAL A 202 14.27 -1.03 7.38
CA VAL A 202 15.68 -0.72 7.67
C VAL A 202 15.88 0.69 8.25
N SER A 203 14.92 1.59 8.02
CA SER A 203 14.93 2.95 8.56
C SER A 203 13.90 3.17 9.68
N ARG A 204 13.25 2.11 10.18
CA ARG A 204 12.17 2.19 11.18
C ARG A 204 12.60 2.88 12.48
N ASP A 205 13.83 2.64 12.93
CA ASP A 205 14.34 3.16 14.21
C ASP A 205 14.80 4.63 14.13
N ARG A 206 14.70 5.26 12.96
CA ARG A 206 15.07 6.66 12.80
C ARG A 206 13.94 7.58 13.29
N PRO A 207 14.26 8.74 13.91
CA PRO A 207 13.26 9.67 14.42
C PRO A 207 12.23 10.10 13.37
N GLU A 208 12.66 10.28 12.12
CA GLU A 208 11.80 10.69 11.01
C GLU A 208 10.73 9.64 10.68
N SER A 209 10.99 8.35 10.95
CA SER A 209 10.03 7.27 10.71
C SER A 209 8.79 7.37 11.61
N ALA A 210 8.95 7.89 12.83
CA ALA A 210 7.82 8.16 13.71
C ALA A 210 6.91 9.25 13.13
N LEU A 211 7.49 10.31 12.54
CA LEU A 211 6.73 11.36 11.87
C LEU A 211 6.03 10.86 10.59
N VAL A 212 6.70 9.99 9.81
CA VAL A 212 6.08 9.32 8.66
C VAL A 212 4.82 8.57 9.11
N TRP A 213 4.95 7.73 10.15
CA TRP A 213 3.83 6.94 10.66
C TRP A 213 2.70 7.81 11.21
N GLN A 214 3.05 8.85 11.97
CA GLN A 214 2.08 9.81 12.49
C GLN A 214 1.22 10.40 11.36
N ARG A 215 1.86 10.95 10.31
CA ARG A 215 1.15 11.54 9.16
C ARG A 215 0.27 10.54 8.42
N THR A 216 0.71 9.29 8.32
CA THR A 216 -0.06 8.21 7.70
C THR A 216 -1.29 7.85 8.51
N VAL A 217 -1.17 7.74 9.83
CA VAL A 217 -2.34 7.51 10.68
C VAL A 217 -3.30 8.69 10.66
N GLU A 218 -2.79 9.93 10.74
CA GLU A 218 -3.62 11.14 10.65
C GLU A 218 -4.39 11.22 9.32
N PHE A 219 -3.75 10.81 8.22
CA PHE A 219 -4.40 10.70 6.91
C PHE A 219 -5.49 9.63 6.89
N PHE A 220 -5.22 8.43 7.42
CA PHE A 220 -6.25 7.40 7.54
C PHE A 220 -7.41 7.82 8.45
N ASP A 221 -7.14 8.54 9.55
CA ASP A 221 -8.18 9.04 10.43
C ASP A 221 -9.06 10.05 9.67
N ARG A 222 -8.43 11.00 8.98
CA ARG A 222 -9.10 12.05 8.23
C ARG A 222 -9.95 11.48 7.08
N GLU A 223 -9.42 10.56 6.30
CA GLU A 223 -10.11 10.07 5.09
C GLU A 223 -11.06 8.89 5.33
N LEU A 224 -10.82 8.09 6.39
CA LEU A 224 -11.60 6.86 6.63
C LEU A 224 -12.59 6.95 7.80
N LYS A 225 -12.37 7.83 8.77
CA LYS A 225 -13.24 7.92 9.97
C LYS A 225 -14.21 9.09 9.97
N GLN A 226 -14.12 10.02 9.03
CA GLN A 226 -15.11 11.09 8.92
C GLN A 226 -16.50 10.50 8.66
N LYS A 227 -17.45 10.72 9.56
CA LYS A 227 -18.85 10.36 9.32
C LYS A 227 -19.35 11.18 8.13
N VAL A 228 -19.91 10.52 7.12
CA VAL A 228 -20.72 11.22 6.12
C VAL A 228 -21.92 11.77 6.89
N ILE A 229 -21.99 13.10 7.01
CA ILE A 229 -23.12 13.81 7.61
C ILE A 229 -24.32 13.70 6.67
#